data_AF-A0A940ZKS5-F1
#
_entry.id   AF-A0A940ZKS5-F1
#
_cell.length_a   1.000
_cell.length_b   1.000
_cell.length_c   1.000
_cell.angle_alpha   90.00
_cell.angle_beta   90.00
_cell.angle_gamma   90.00
#
_symmetry.space_group_name_H-M   'P 1'
#
loop_
_entity.id
_entity.type
_entity.pdbx_description
1 polymer ?
#
loop_
_entity_poly.entity_id
_entity_poly.type
_entity_poly.pdbx_seq_one_letter_code
_entity_poly.pdbx_strand_id
1 'polypeptide(L)'
;MKTRITLAMACFIGFILCSAAVAYYPALIVRECPHCKAHVVQEDTLTGNTIGAKYYTDGKREAKMLPDHPALVKCPVCGGLFWVEEAPEVGMGFDAAEGKQKVLAPSEKELIPYLASETLPKEKEFYLRLRLWWMANDAWRHVPNSKPAFSPEQVENLIALSALFDESLPGHRILKAEIARELGRFDECLLLLSSPFDEDYGFVVGFIKKLAEEKVRAVKLFEPGK
;
A
#
# COMPACT_ATOMS: atom_id res chain seq x y z
N MET A 1 53.49 1.21 27.61
CA MET A 1 52.20 1.86 27.97
C MET A 1 51.07 1.01 27.39
N LYS A 2 50.42 0.19 28.22
CA LYS A 2 49.27 -0.62 27.82
C LYS A 2 48.01 0.09 28.31
N THR A 3 47.24 0.67 27.39
CA THR A 3 45.99 1.38 27.71
C THR A 3 44.99 0.35 28.24
N ARG A 4 44.76 0.36 29.56
CA ARG A 4 43.73 -0.45 30.21
C ARG A 4 42.37 0.15 29.86
N ILE A 5 41.70 -0.43 28.88
CA ILE A 5 40.29 -0.18 28.64
C ILE A 5 39.55 -0.84 29.81
N THR A 6 38.98 -0.03 30.69
CA THR A 6 38.17 -0.49 31.83
C THR A 6 36.88 -1.14 31.33
N LEU A 7 36.42 -2.18 32.02
CA LEU A 7 35.21 -2.96 31.70
C LEU A 7 33.96 -2.07 31.50
N ALA A 8 33.92 -0.89 32.14
CA ALA A 8 32.88 0.12 31.97
C ALA A 8 32.83 0.76 30.57
N MET A 9 33.98 0.91 29.88
CA MET A 9 34.05 1.40 28.49
C MET A 9 33.62 0.32 27.49
N ALA A 10 33.83 -0.95 27.80
CA ALA A 10 33.33 -2.06 26.98
C ALA A 10 31.80 -2.18 27.05
N CYS A 11 31.18 -1.89 28.20
CA CYS A 11 29.73 -1.82 28.32
C CYS A 11 29.11 -0.63 27.56
N PHE A 12 29.80 0.50 27.45
CA PHE A 12 29.33 1.63 26.63
C PHE A 12 29.42 1.35 25.13
N ILE A 13 30.44 0.61 24.68
CA ILE A 13 30.55 0.16 23.28
C ILE A 13 29.54 -0.97 22.98
N GLY A 14 29.23 -1.82 23.97
CA GLY A 14 28.18 -2.84 23.86
C GLY A 14 26.76 -2.27 23.80
N PHE A 15 26.50 -1.11 24.39
CA PHE A 15 25.19 -0.44 24.32
C PHE A 15 24.95 0.31 23.00
N ILE A 16 26.00 0.70 22.28
CA ILE A 16 25.88 1.31 20.95
C ILE A 16 25.56 0.26 19.87
N LEU A 17 25.83 -1.02 20.13
CA LEU A 17 25.47 -2.14 19.25
C LEU A 17 24.02 -2.65 19.44
N CYS A 18 23.25 -2.03 20.34
CA CYS A 18 21.82 -2.34 20.53
C CYS A 18 20.89 -1.35 19.78
N SER A 19 21.29 -0.92 18.58
CA SER A 19 20.42 -0.17 17.66
C SER A 19 19.46 -1.05 16.85
N ALA A 20 19.23 -2.30 17.30
CA ALA A 20 18.27 -3.24 16.70
C ALA A 20 16.79 -2.80 16.83
N ALA A 21 16.49 -1.69 17.49
CA ALA A 21 15.12 -1.21 17.70
C ALA A 21 14.54 -0.39 16.51
N VAL A 22 15.23 -0.25 15.37
CA VAL A 22 14.81 0.65 14.29
C VAL A 22 15.04 0.09 12.87
N ALA A 23 15.09 -1.25 12.68
CA ALA A 23 15.43 -1.82 11.38
C ALA A 23 14.31 -2.71 10.81
N TYR A 24 13.98 -2.47 9.54
CA TYR A 24 13.16 -3.34 8.71
C TYR A 24 14.04 -4.55 8.35
N TYR A 25 13.53 -5.75 8.56
CA TYR A 25 14.22 -6.95 8.10
C TYR A 25 13.34 -7.70 7.09
N PRO A 26 13.84 -7.90 5.86
CA PRO A 26 13.13 -8.66 4.86
C PRO A 26 13.24 -10.18 5.12
N ALA A 27 12.17 -10.90 4.85
CA ALA A 27 12.23 -12.32 4.53
C ALA A 27 12.37 -12.47 3.01
N LEU A 28 13.32 -13.31 2.57
CA LEU A 28 13.50 -13.63 1.17
C LEU A 28 12.93 -15.03 0.91
N ILE A 29 11.88 -15.11 0.11
CA ILE A 29 11.18 -16.34 -0.21
C ILE A 29 11.38 -16.61 -1.71
N VAL A 30 11.83 -17.80 -2.06
CA VAL A 30 11.98 -18.23 -3.45
C VAL A 30 10.69 -18.90 -3.89
N ARG A 31 10.04 -18.30 -4.89
CA ARG A 31 8.81 -18.80 -5.50
C ARG A 31 9.10 -19.41 -6.87
N GLU A 32 8.41 -20.47 -7.22
CA GLU A 32 8.36 -20.98 -8.60
C GLU A 32 7.29 -20.25 -9.40
N CYS A 33 7.67 -19.62 -10.52
CA CYS A 33 6.69 -18.99 -11.40
C CYS A 33 5.75 -20.04 -12.01
N PRO A 34 4.41 -19.88 -11.88
CA PRO A 34 3.47 -20.87 -12.41
C PRO A 34 3.48 -20.96 -13.95
N HIS A 35 3.93 -19.89 -14.62
CA HIS A 35 3.92 -19.79 -16.09
C HIS A 35 5.15 -20.39 -16.76
N CYS A 36 6.34 -20.10 -16.24
CA CYS A 36 7.60 -20.45 -16.89
C CYS A 36 8.55 -21.29 -16.03
N LYS A 37 8.16 -21.63 -14.79
CA LYS A 37 8.94 -22.43 -13.85
C LYS A 37 10.27 -21.82 -13.40
N ALA A 38 10.53 -20.55 -13.76
CA ALA A 38 11.66 -19.81 -13.23
C ALA A 38 11.51 -19.61 -11.72
N HIS A 39 12.62 -19.76 -10.99
CA HIS A 39 12.69 -19.43 -9.57
C HIS A 39 12.95 -17.93 -9.39
N VAL A 40 12.05 -17.26 -8.69
CA VAL A 40 12.06 -15.80 -8.48
C VAL A 40 12.00 -15.48 -7.00
N VAL A 41 12.53 -14.32 -6.61
CA VAL A 41 12.58 -13.90 -5.20
C VAL A 41 11.39 -13.00 -4.89
N GLN A 42 10.54 -13.43 -3.97
CA GLN A 42 9.60 -12.59 -3.25
C GLN A 42 10.30 -12.03 -2.01
N GLU A 43 10.25 -10.72 -1.83
CA GLU A 43 10.57 -10.09 -0.56
C GLU A 43 9.28 -9.95 0.26
N ASP A 44 9.35 -10.28 1.54
CA ASP A 44 8.27 -10.10 2.51
C ASP A 44 8.83 -9.45 3.78
N THR A 45 7.97 -9.00 4.69
CA THR A 45 8.39 -8.40 5.95
C THR A 45 8.51 -9.48 7.04
N LEU A 46 9.73 -9.68 7.56
CA LEU A 46 9.92 -10.46 8.78
C LEU A 46 9.67 -9.62 10.03
N THR A 47 10.17 -8.38 10.03
CA THR A 47 9.90 -7.39 11.09
C THR A 47 9.93 -5.99 10.51
N GLY A 48 9.04 -5.15 11.05
CA GLY A 48 8.85 -3.78 10.63
C GLY A 48 7.96 -3.02 11.61
N ASN A 49 7.88 -1.71 11.44
CA ASN A 49 7.00 -0.85 12.22
C ASN A 49 6.48 0.32 11.37
N THR A 50 5.48 1.03 11.88
CA THR A 50 4.84 2.17 11.20
C THR A 50 5.33 3.52 11.71
N ILE A 51 6.49 3.58 12.39
CA ILE A 51 7.06 4.84 12.88
C ILE A 51 7.39 5.73 11.68
N GLY A 52 6.86 6.96 11.69
CA GLY A 52 7.02 7.91 10.59
C GLY A 52 6.20 7.54 9.34
N ALA A 53 5.24 6.63 9.45
CA ALA A 53 4.34 6.30 8.35
C ALA A 53 3.47 7.52 7.97
N LYS A 54 3.28 7.68 6.67
CA LYS A 54 2.35 8.63 6.08
C LYS A 54 1.04 7.93 5.77
N TYR A 55 -0.06 8.54 6.17
CA TYR A 55 -1.41 8.02 5.92
C TYR A 55 -2.16 9.00 5.03
N TYR A 56 -2.81 8.49 4.00
CA TYR A 56 -3.50 9.32 3.02
C TYR A 56 -5.00 9.09 3.07
N THR A 57 -5.75 10.06 2.55
CA THR A 57 -7.21 10.05 2.55
C THR A 57 -7.82 8.88 1.78
N ASP A 58 -7.10 8.34 0.80
CA ASP A 58 -7.45 7.11 0.05
C ASP A 58 -7.11 5.79 0.78
N GLY A 59 -6.77 5.88 2.06
CA GLY A 59 -6.42 4.73 2.90
C GLY A 59 -5.02 4.18 2.62
N LYS A 60 -4.25 4.74 1.68
CA LYS A 60 -2.88 4.30 1.45
C LYS A 60 -2.00 4.64 2.66
N ARG A 61 -1.12 3.72 3.02
CA ARG A 61 -0.04 3.92 3.99
C ARG A 61 1.31 3.83 3.29
N GLU A 62 2.17 4.81 3.50
CA GLU A 62 3.57 4.74 3.11
C GLU A 62 4.44 4.69 4.36
N ALA A 63 5.03 3.52 4.63
CA ALA A 63 5.88 3.30 5.79
C ALA A 63 7.25 2.79 5.35
N LYS A 64 8.30 3.57 5.61
CA LYS A 64 9.68 3.20 5.25
C LYS A 64 10.14 1.91 5.93
N MET A 65 9.65 1.67 7.14
CA MET A 65 10.01 0.53 7.99
C MET A 65 9.03 -0.64 7.89
N LEU A 66 8.04 -0.55 7.00
CA LEU A 66 7.05 -1.59 6.71
C LEU A 66 6.58 -1.41 5.25
N PRO A 67 7.45 -1.73 4.27
CA PRO A 67 7.17 -1.52 2.86
C PRO A 67 5.98 -2.37 2.38
N ASP A 68 5.32 -1.91 1.32
CA ASP A 68 4.24 -2.66 0.66
C ASP A 68 4.82 -3.82 -0.16
N HIS A 69 4.27 -5.01 0.04
CA HIS A 69 4.58 -6.22 -0.71
C HIS A 69 3.33 -6.64 -1.51
N PRO A 70 3.30 -6.42 -2.84
CA PRO A 70 2.11 -6.70 -3.63
C PRO A 70 1.77 -8.19 -3.65
N ALA A 71 0.49 -8.53 -3.49
CA ALA A 71 -0.01 -9.89 -3.56
C ALA A 71 -0.06 -10.43 -5.00
N LEU A 72 -0.32 -9.56 -5.98
CA LEU A 72 -0.16 -9.87 -7.41
C LEU A 72 1.15 -9.26 -7.90
N VAL A 73 2.02 -10.10 -8.48
CA VAL A 73 3.34 -9.71 -8.95
C VAL A 73 3.57 -10.14 -10.40
N LYS A 74 4.61 -9.58 -11.01
CA LYS A 74 5.07 -9.90 -12.35
C LYS A 74 6.37 -10.70 -12.31
N CYS A 75 6.40 -11.80 -13.05
CA CYS A 75 7.63 -12.56 -13.26
C CYS A 75 8.62 -11.75 -14.11
N PRO A 76 9.87 -11.53 -13.66
CA PRO A 76 10.88 -10.82 -14.44
C PRO A 76 11.39 -11.61 -15.65
N VAL A 77 11.16 -12.93 -15.69
CA VAL A 77 11.65 -13.82 -16.77
C VAL A 77 10.65 -13.89 -17.93
N CYS A 78 9.39 -14.22 -17.66
CA CYS A 78 8.38 -14.39 -18.72
C CYS A 78 7.36 -13.23 -18.83
N GLY A 79 7.35 -12.31 -17.87
CA GLY A 79 6.39 -11.21 -17.81
C GLY A 79 4.99 -11.59 -17.32
N GLY A 80 4.71 -12.86 -17.05
CA GLY A 80 3.40 -13.31 -16.56
C GLY A 80 3.08 -12.81 -15.16
N LEU A 81 1.83 -12.42 -14.93
CA LEU A 81 1.32 -12.01 -13.62
C LEU A 81 0.84 -13.22 -12.84
N PHE A 82 1.09 -13.24 -11.52
CA PHE A 82 0.60 -14.31 -10.65
C PHE A 82 0.46 -13.85 -9.21
N TRP A 83 -0.42 -14.51 -8.46
CA TRP A 83 -0.59 -14.28 -7.02
C TRP A 83 0.52 -14.99 -6.26
N VAL A 84 1.29 -14.26 -5.44
CA VAL A 84 2.47 -14.80 -4.75
C VAL A 84 2.14 -15.93 -3.79
N GLU A 85 1.00 -15.83 -3.10
CA GLU A 85 0.54 -16.84 -2.14
C GLU A 85 0.14 -18.17 -2.82
N GLU A 86 -0.19 -18.12 -4.11
CA GLU A 86 -0.56 -19.30 -4.91
C GLU A 86 0.65 -19.95 -5.59
N ALA A 87 1.79 -19.27 -5.62
CA ALA A 87 3.02 -19.80 -6.20
C ALA A 87 3.75 -20.71 -5.21
N PRO A 88 4.23 -21.90 -5.65
CA PRO A 88 5.00 -22.79 -4.79
C PRO A 88 6.21 -22.10 -4.16
N GLU A 89 6.38 -22.26 -2.86
CA GLU A 89 7.62 -21.92 -2.17
C GLU A 89 8.63 -23.05 -2.36
N VAL A 90 9.80 -22.74 -2.93
CA VAL A 90 10.86 -23.71 -3.23
C VAL A 90 12.15 -23.44 -2.45
N GLY A 91 12.16 -22.40 -1.60
CA GLY A 91 13.27 -22.08 -0.72
C GLY A 91 13.06 -20.77 0.03
N MET A 92 13.86 -20.54 1.07
CA MET A 92 13.82 -19.32 1.89
C MET A 92 15.23 -18.96 2.36
N GLY A 93 15.50 -17.67 2.54
CA GLY A 93 16.75 -17.13 3.07
C GLY A 93 17.70 -16.60 1.99
N PHE A 94 18.78 -15.94 2.43
CA PHE A 94 19.76 -15.32 1.54
C PHE A 94 20.41 -16.31 0.57
N ASP A 95 20.84 -17.46 1.06
CA ASP A 95 21.48 -18.50 0.25
C ASP A 95 20.53 -19.04 -0.83
N ALA A 96 19.26 -19.26 -0.47
CA ALA A 96 18.26 -19.71 -1.44
C ALA A 96 17.96 -18.62 -2.49
N ALA A 97 17.97 -17.35 -2.11
CA ALA A 97 17.69 -16.23 -3.00
C ALA A 97 18.87 -15.83 -3.92
N GLU A 98 20.08 -16.30 -3.64
CA GLU A 98 21.29 -15.91 -4.36
C GLU A 98 21.17 -16.17 -5.87
N GLY A 99 21.55 -15.17 -6.67
CA GLY A 99 21.54 -15.20 -8.14
C GLY A 99 20.16 -15.14 -8.80
N LYS A 100 19.06 -15.09 -8.04
CA LYS A 100 17.69 -15.08 -8.59
C LYS A 100 17.15 -13.66 -8.70
N GLN A 101 16.28 -13.44 -9.69
CA GLN A 101 15.66 -12.14 -9.92
C GLN A 101 14.46 -11.94 -8.98
N LYS A 102 14.32 -10.72 -8.43
CA LYS A 102 13.14 -10.35 -7.64
C LYS A 102 11.91 -10.21 -8.52
N VAL A 103 10.75 -10.58 -7.98
CA VAL A 103 9.46 -10.28 -8.62
C VAL A 103 9.28 -8.77 -8.77
N LEU A 104 8.56 -8.36 -9.82
CA LEU A 104 8.30 -6.96 -10.11
C LEU A 104 6.86 -6.61 -9.71
N ALA A 105 6.62 -5.36 -9.34
CA ALA A 105 5.25 -4.84 -9.23
C ALA A 105 4.64 -4.68 -10.64
N PRO A 106 3.39 -5.12 -10.87
CA PRO A 106 2.71 -4.88 -12.13
C PRO A 106 2.39 -3.39 -12.32
N SER A 107 2.44 -2.93 -13.56
CA SER A 107 2.00 -1.58 -13.91
C SER A 107 0.48 -1.49 -14.07
N GLU A 108 -0.07 -0.27 -14.05
CA GLU A 108 -1.50 -0.03 -14.26
C GLU A 108 -1.98 -0.59 -15.61
N LYS A 109 -1.14 -0.44 -16.65
CA LYS A 109 -1.38 -0.97 -17.99
C LYS A 109 -1.44 -2.50 -18.06
N GLU A 110 -0.87 -3.19 -17.08
CA GLU A 110 -0.92 -4.65 -16.97
C GLU A 110 -2.07 -5.10 -16.06
N LEU A 111 -2.36 -4.35 -15.01
CA LEU A 111 -3.45 -4.64 -14.08
C LEU A 111 -4.84 -4.44 -14.69
N ILE A 112 -5.06 -3.39 -15.48
CA ILE A 112 -6.38 -3.12 -16.09
C ILE A 112 -6.82 -4.30 -16.99
N PRO A 113 -6.01 -4.78 -17.96
CA PRO A 113 -6.38 -5.94 -18.75
C PRO A 113 -6.55 -7.21 -17.93
N TYR A 114 -5.68 -7.45 -16.93
CA TYR A 114 -5.77 -8.62 -16.05
C TYR A 114 -7.09 -8.65 -15.28
N LEU A 115 -7.50 -7.51 -14.72
CA LEU A 115 -8.77 -7.36 -14.01
C LEU A 115 -9.97 -7.59 -14.93
N ALA A 116 -9.88 -7.19 -16.21
CA ALA A 116 -10.95 -7.35 -17.19
C ALA A 116 -11.05 -8.77 -17.78
N SER A 117 -9.94 -9.51 -17.83
CA SER A 117 -9.89 -10.85 -18.45
C SER A 117 -10.19 -11.99 -17.48
N GLU A 118 -9.96 -11.78 -16.18
CA GLU A 118 -10.05 -12.83 -15.17
C GLU A 118 -11.40 -12.82 -14.44
N THR A 119 -11.93 -14.01 -14.14
CA THR A 119 -13.02 -14.14 -13.15
C THR A 119 -12.40 -14.28 -11.77
N LEU A 120 -12.38 -13.19 -11.01
CA LEU A 120 -11.73 -13.14 -9.71
C LEU A 120 -12.74 -13.32 -8.56
N PRO A 121 -12.35 -14.01 -7.46
CA PRO A 121 -13.02 -13.88 -6.19
C PRO A 121 -13.13 -12.40 -5.77
N LYS A 122 -14.21 -12.06 -5.05
CA LYS A 122 -14.54 -10.68 -4.66
C LYS A 122 -13.39 -9.99 -3.93
N GLU A 123 -12.66 -10.71 -3.09
CA GLU A 123 -11.54 -10.20 -2.29
C GLU A 123 -10.35 -9.81 -3.18
N LYS A 124 -10.06 -10.62 -4.21
CA LYS A 124 -8.99 -10.35 -5.19
C LYS A 124 -9.37 -9.20 -6.11
N GLU A 125 -10.62 -9.14 -6.56
CA GLU A 125 -11.12 -8.00 -7.32
C GLU A 125 -11.01 -6.71 -6.51
N PHE A 126 -11.51 -6.72 -5.27
CA PHE A 126 -11.42 -5.58 -4.36
C PHE A 126 -9.97 -5.12 -4.17
N TYR A 127 -9.06 -6.06 -3.92
CA TYR A 127 -7.63 -5.78 -3.81
C TYR A 127 -7.09 -5.06 -5.06
N LEU A 128 -7.31 -5.61 -6.26
CA LEU A 128 -6.77 -5.01 -7.49
C LEU A 128 -7.36 -3.63 -7.78
N ARG A 129 -8.65 -3.43 -7.52
CA ARG A 129 -9.30 -2.13 -7.70
C ARG A 129 -8.76 -1.07 -6.73
N LEU A 130 -8.51 -1.44 -5.48
CA LEU A 130 -7.85 -0.60 -4.49
C LEU A 130 -6.41 -0.24 -4.91
N ARG A 131 -5.66 -1.22 -5.46
CA ARG A 131 -4.31 -0.98 -6.00
C ARG A 131 -4.33 0.01 -7.15
N LEU A 132 -5.26 -0.15 -8.09
CA LEU A 132 -5.44 0.77 -9.21
C LEU A 132 -5.79 2.19 -8.75
N TRP A 133 -6.62 2.32 -7.71
CA TRP A 133 -6.91 3.62 -7.10
C TRP A 133 -5.64 4.27 -6.55
N TRP A 134 -4.85 3.55 -5.76
CA TRP A 134 -3.58 4.08 -5.24
C TRP A 134 -2.61 4.47 -6.35
N MET A 135 -2.50 3.67 -7.40
CA MET A 135 -1.63 3.96 -8.55
C MET A 135 -2.08 5.23 -9.30
N ALA A 136 -3.39 5.41 -9.49
CA ALA A 136 -3.94 6.63 -10.09
C ALA A 136 -3.61 7.86 -9.24
N ASN A 137 -3.64 7.74 -7.91
CA ASN A 137 -3.33 8.81 -6.98
C ASN A 137 -1.83 9.08 -6.80
N ASP A 138 -0.97 8.08 -6.97
CA ASP A 138 0.49 8.21 -6.80
C ASP A 138 1.09 9.23 -7.77
N ALA A 139 0.50 9.39 -8.96
CA ALA A 139 0.87 10.43 -9.92
C ALA A 139 0.70 11.87 -9.37
N TRP A 140 -0.14 12.06 -8.36
CA TRP A 140 -0.54 13.37 -7.82
C TRP A 140 -0.12 13.58 -6.37
N ARG A 141 0.18 12.51 -5.63
CA ARG A 141 0.41 12.48 -4.17
C ARG A 141 1.55 13.38 -3.70
N HIS A 142 2.59 13.55 -4.53
CA HIS A 142 3.77 14.37 -4.23
C HIS A 142 3.82 15.67 -5.04
N VAL A 143 2.76 15.99 -5.78
CA VAL A 143 2.69 17.19 -6.61
C VAL A 143 1.95 18.29 -5.81
N PRO A 144 2.62 19.40 -5.47
CA PRO A 144 1.97 20.51 -4.76
C PRO A 144 0.81 21.09 -5.57
N ASN A 145 -0.32 21.35 -4.92
CA ASN A 145 -1.53 21.90 -5.55
C ASN A 145 -1.99 21.13 -6.79
N SER A 146 -1.82 19.79 -6.78
CA SER A 146 -2.23 18.92 -7.87
C SER A 146 -3.73 19.04 -8.16
N LYS A 147 -4.04 18.94 -9.45
CA LYS A 147 -5.42 18.89 -9.97
C LYS A 147 -5.57 17.55 -10.68
N PRO A 148 -5.94 16.47 -9.96
CA PRO A 148 -6.00 15.15 -10.56
C PRO A 148 -6.96 15.12 -11.74
N ALA A 149 -6.47 14.56 -12.84
CA ALA A 149 -7.24 14.28 -14.04
C ALA A 149 -7.18 12.77 -14.27
N PHE A 150 -8.20 12.06 -13.79
CA PHE A 150 -8.30 10.61 -13.99
C PHE A 150 -8.70 10.28 -15.42
N SER A 151 -8.11 9.23 -15.97
CA SER A 151 -8.53 8.67 -17.26
C SER A 151 -9.94 8.05 -17.15
N PRO A 152 -10.63 7.79 -18.26
CA PRO A 152 -11.91 7.08 -18.25
C PRO A 152 -11.82 5.72 -17.53
N GLU A 153 -10.75 4.96 -17.73
CA GLU A 153 -10.52 3.65 -17.10
C GLU A 153 -10.32 3.78 -15.58
N GLN A 154 -9.63 4.82 -15.14
CA GLN A 154 -9.46 5.12 -13.71
C GLN A 154 -10.79 5.52 -13.07
N VAL A 155 -11.61 6.33 -13.75
CA VAL A 155 -12.95 6.69 -13.27
C VAL A 155 -13.84 5.44 -13.18
N GLU A 156 -13.81 4.57 -14.18
CA GLU A 156 -14.55 3.30 -14.16
C GLU A 156 -14.10 2.41 -13.00
N ASN A 157 -12.79 2.28 -12.78
CA ASN A 157 -12.26 1.53 -11.65
C ASN A 157 -12.76 2.07 -10.30
N LEU A 158 -12.77 3.39 -10.13
CA LEU A 158 -13.25 4.04 -8.90
C LEU A 158 -14.75 3.83 -8.68
N ILE A 159 -15.56 3.91 -9.74
CA ILE A 159 -17.00 3.63 -9.65
C ILE A 159 -17.23 2.17 -9.25
N ALA A 160 -16.51 1.23 -9.87
CA ALA A 160 -16.63 -0.18 -9.55
C ALA A 160 -16.15 -0.48 -8.12
N LEU A 161 -15.02 0.09 -7.68
CA LEU A 161 -14.54 -0.02 -6.30
C LEU A 161 -15.55 0.54 -5.29
N SER A 162 -16.13 1.71 -5.58
CA SER A 162 -17.16 2.36 -4.77
C SER A 162 -18.38 1.45 -4.55
N ALA A 163 -18.76 0.67 -5.57
CA ALA A 163 -19.86 -0.29 -5.49
C ALA A 163 -19.54 -1.53 -4.64
N LEU A 164 -18.26 -1.88 -4.44
CA LEU A 164 -17.85 -3.01 -3.61
C LEU A 164 -17.86 -2.69 -2.11
N PHE A 165 -17.81 -1.40 -1.73
CA PHE A 165 -17.82 -0.97 -0.35
C PHE A 165 -19.18 -1.18 0.32
N ASP A 166 -19.13 -1.73 1.53
CA ASP A 166 -20.28 -1.93 2.41
C ASP A 166 -20.45 -0.72 3.34
N GLU A 167 -21.49 0.09 3.12
CA GLU A 167 -21.76 1.31 3.88
C GLU A 167 -22.14 1.08 5.35
N SER A 168 -22.45 -0.17 5.75
CA SER A 168 -22.66 -0.52 7.16
C SER A 168 -21.34 -0.52 7.95
N LEU A 169 -20.20 -0.66 7.27
CA LEU A 169 -18.87 -0.61 7.86
C LEU A 169 -18.31 0.82 7.81
N PRO A 170 -17.98 1.45 8.95
CA PRO A 170 -17.51 2.84 9.00
C PRO A 170 -16.34 3.15 8.05
N GLY A 171 -15.31 2.29 8.04
CA GLY A 171 -14.13 2.49 7.18
C GLY A 171 -14.46 2.40 5.68
N HIS A 172 -15.35 1.50 5.29
CA HIS A 172 -15.82 1.38 3.91
C HIS A 172 -16.62 2.62 3.49
N ARG A 173 -17.51 3.12 4.36
CA ARG A 173 -18.27 4.34 4.09
C ARG A 173 -17.36 5.56 3.92
N ILE A 174 -16.29 5.67 4.71
CA ILE A 174 -15.28 6.74 4.58
C ILE A 174 -14.55 6.65 3.24
N LEU A 175 -14.05 5.47 2.86
CA LEU A 175 -13.34 5.29 1.58
C LEU A 175 -14.26 5.49 0.37
N LYS A 176 -15.54 5.10 0.50
CA LYS A 176 -16.56 5.39 -0.53
C LYS A 176 -16.79 6.90 -0.68
N ALA A 177 -16.89 7.62 0.43
CA ALA A 177 -17.03 9.08 0.42
C ALA A 177 -15.80 9.75 -0.20
N GLU A 178 -14.61 9.24 0.11
CA GLU A 178 -13.37 9.71 -0.48
C GLU A 178 -13.36 9.53 -2.00
N ILE A 179 -13.76 8.36 -2.51
CA ILE A 179 -13.91 8.15 -3.97
C ILE A 179 -14.88 9.18 -4.56
N ALA A 180 -16.03 9.39 -3.92
CA ALA A 180 -17.00 10.40 -4.38
C ALA A 180 -16.37 11.80 -4.44
N ARG A 181 -15.58 12.18 -3.42
CA ARG A 181 -14.84 13.46 -3.39
C ARG A 181 -13.82 13.57 -4.54
N GLU A 182 -13.00 12.55 -4.77
CA GLU A 182 -11.99 12.58 -5.84
C GLU A 182 -12.60 12.58 -7.24
N LEU A 183 -13.79 11.99 -7.40
CA LEU A 183 -14.61 12.09 -8.63
C LEU A 183 -15.35 13.43 -8.76
N GLY A 184 -15.26 14.32 -7.77
CA GLY A 184 -15.93 15.63 -7.76
C GLY A 184 -17.41 15.58 -7.38
N ARG A 185 -17.90 14.44 -6.90
CA ARG A 185 -19.27 14.23 -6.39
C ARG A 185 -19.33 14.65 -4.92
N PHE A 186 -19.11 15.94 -4.66
CA PHE A 186 -18.96 16.46 -3.30
C PHE A 186 -20.21 16.28 -2.44
N ASP A 187 -21.40 16.45 -3.03
CA ASP A 187 -22.66 16.26 -2.30
C ASP A 187 -22.85 14.80 -1.85
N GLU A 188 -22.46 13.83 -2.69
CA GLU A 188 -22.45 12.41 -2.35
C GLU A 188 -21.45 12.11 -1.23
N CYS A 189 -20.24 12.69 -1.29
CA CYS A 189 -19.26 12.58 -0.22
C CYS A 189 -19.82 13.10 1.12
N LEU A 190 -20.43 14.28 1.12
CA LEU A 190 -20.97 14.88 2.34
C LEU A 190 -22.14 14.07 2.91
N LEU A 191 -22.99 13.51 2.04
CA LEU A 191 -24.09 12.63 2.44
C LEU A 191 -23.57 11.33 3.06
N LEU A 192 -22.60 10.66 2.45
CA LEU A 192 -22.00 9.44 3.00
C LEU A 192 -21.35 9.68 4.38
N LEU A 193 -20.89 10.90 4.64
CA LEU A 193 -20.27 11.30 5.90
C LEU A 193 -21.24 11.96 6.90
N SER A 194 -22.53 12.11 6.56
CA SER A 194 -23.50 12.78 7.45
C SER A 194 -23.98 11.89 8.59
N SER A 195 -23.98 10.58 8.40
CA SER A 195 -24.33 9.62 9.44
C SER A 195 -23.28 9.62 10.57
N PRO A 196 -23.68 9.34 11.82
CA PRO A 196 -22.73 9.25 12.94
C PRO A 196 -21.63 8.22 12.69
N PHE A 197 -20.44 8.54 13.22
CA PHE A 197 -19.29 7.65 13.31
C PHE A 197 -18.83 7.63 14.77
N ASP A 198 -18.16 6.56 15.17
CA ASP A 198 -17.49 6.50 16.46
C ASP A 198 -16.41 7.59 16.55
N GLU A 199 -16.10 8.01 17.78
CA GLU A 199 -15.19 9.12 18.06
C GLU A 199 -13.82 8.94 17.40
N ASP A 200 -13.34 7.69 17.32
CA ASP A 200 -12.08 7.31 16.68
C ASP A 200 -11.97 7.73 15.21
N TYR A 201 -13.10 7.89 14.51
CA TYR A 201 -13.13 8.33 13.10
C TYR A 201 -13.30 9.85 12.94
N GLY A 202 -13.56 10.58 14.02
CA GLY A 202 -13.94 11.99 13.97
C GLY A 202 -12.94 12.87 13.22
N PHE A 203 -11.63 12.65 13.43
CA PHE A 203 -10.57 13.35 12.71
C PHE A 203 -10.62 13.10 11.20
N VAL A 204 -10.66 11.82 10.79
CA VAL A 204 -10.65 11.43 9.38
C VAL A 204 -11.89 11.95 8.66
N VAL A 205 -13.07 11.76 9.25
CA VAL A 205 -14.34 12.22 8.71
C VAL A 205 -14.38 13.74 8.58
N GLY A 206 -13.96 14.46 9.63
CA GLY A 206 -13.91 15.92 9.61
C GLY A 206 -12.94 16.47 8.55
N PHE A 207 -11.78 15.83 8.40
CA PHE A 207 -10.79 16.21 7.39
C PHE A 207 -11.32 16.04 5.95
N ILE A 208 -11.94 14.88 5.65
CA ILE A 208 -12.50 14.63 4.32
C ILE A 208 -13.70 15.54 4.04
N LYS A 209 -14.57 15.81 5.03
CA LYS A 209 -15.67 16.78 4.90
C LYS A 209 -15.15 18.16 4.51
N LYS A 210 -14.14 18.66 5.22
CA LYS A 210 -13.53 19.96 4.92
C LYS A 210 -13.01 20.01 3.47
N LEU A 211 -12.31 18.97 3.02
CA LEU A 211 -11.83 18.90 1.64
C LEU A 211 -12.97 18.88 0.62
N ALA A 212 -14.09 18.22 0.92
CA ALA A 212 -15.27 18.21 0.07
C ALA A 212 -15.96 19.58 -0.01
N GLU A 213 -16.10 20.29 1.12
CA GLU A 213 -16.63 21.66 1.20
C GLU A 213 -15.78 22.65 0.39
N GLU A 214 -14.45 22.50 0.47
CA GLU A 214 -13.47 23.28 -0.31
C GLU A 214 -13.35 22.81 -1.77
N LYS A 215 -14.10 21.78 -2.17
CA LYS A 215 -14.08 21.17 -3.52
C LYS A 215 -12.69 20.70 -3.96
N VAL A 216 -11.87 20.27 -3.01
CA VAL A 216 -10.55 19.71 -3.28
C VAL A 216 -10.73 18.27 -3.72
N ARG A 217 -10.27 17.94 -4.93
CA ARG A 217 -10.28 16.56 -5.47
C ARG A 217 -9.00 15.78 -5.22
N ALA A 218 -7.89 16.46 -4.97
CA ALA A 218 -6.61 15.79 -4.75
C ALA A 218 -6.64 14.91 -3.50
N VAL A 219 -6.02 13.73 -3.58
CA VAL A 219 -5.62 12.93 -2.43
C VAL A 219 -4.77 13.77 -1.48
N LYS A 220 -4.96 13.61 -0.17
CA LYS A 220 -4.23 14.38 0.85
C LYS A 220 -3.58 13.48 1.87
N LEU A 221 -2.46 13.94 2.40
CA LEU A 221 -1.82 13.38 3.58
C LEU A 221 -2.64 13.80 4.81
N PHE A 222 -2.90 12.87 5.72
CA PHE A 222 -3.29 13.21 7.08
C PHE A 222 -2.05 13.77 7.78
N GLU A 223 -1.99 15.09 7.89
CA GLU A 223 -0.99 15.73 8.73
C GLU A 223 -1.44 15.56 10.19
N PRO A 224 -0.63 14.91 11.05
CA PRO A 224 -0.86 15.02 12.48
C PRO A 224 -0.84 16.50 12.83
N GLY A 225 -1.82 16.96 13.61
CA GLY A 225 -1.87 18.35 14.06
C GLY A 225 -0.51 18.81 14.56
N LYS A 226 -0.06 19.97 14.07
CA LYS A 226 1.07 20.69 14.66
C LYS A 226 0.83 20.96 16.13
#